data_AF-A0A920QJ16-F1
#
_entry.id   AF-A0A920QJ16-F1
#
_cell.length_a   1.000
_cell.length_b   1.000
_cell.length_c   1.000
_cell.angle_alpha   90.00
_cell.angle_beta   90.00
_cell.angle_gamma   90.00
#
_symmetry.space_group_name_H-M   'P 1'
#
loop_
_entity.id
_entity.type
_entity.pdbx_description
1 polymer ?
#
loop_
_entity_poly.entity_id
_entity_poly.type
_entity_poly.pdbx_seq_one_letter_code
_entity_poly.pdbx_strand_id
1 'polypeptide(L)'
;MKKLTQLPKIIFRKILLQVFALLACLIIPFSAWGVSSLGCIGATVAEYLLPGLGYGLLGHYDKLLVFGGARWVMLNKYLQYSTDDDYEENFSNIYSKRELEDDKTQHDFFYSRETFYANAYSSMYGNLTFATFYDLYNTGCEENTETFGLMLAPFQIWNYYDQWTFWVPTIWASSVSLESDLVTYHVDSDLSKNEMINTSFLKYQLVGVGEEMLFRGIIQQSLYNLYSMGMSKSISRWGSIITASVVFGAAHSGAGFTATPAIAFLAGLYLGIIYHPADGDFNLIEPIAIHSWWDTILENRRLKGATFVDREEGETALNYSIRADRVYPLIGFNYSF
;
A
#
# COMPACT_ATOMS: atom_id res chain seq x y z
N MET A 1 32.44 32.67 16.37
CA MET A 1 32.30 32.67 14.89
C MET A 1 31.02 31.93 14.45
N LYS A 2 29.81 32.42 14.79
CA LYS A 2 28.53 31.69 14.56
C LYS A 2 27.56 32.34 13.55
N LYS A 3 27.99 33.36 12.80
CA LYS A 3 27.08 34.15 11.93
C LYS A 3 27.30 34.04 10.40
N LEU A 4 28.23 33.23 9.92
CA LEU A 4 28.60 33.19 8.49
C LEU A 4 28.01 32.04 7.67
N THR A 5 27.25 31.11 8.26
CA THR A 5 26.72 29.91 7.55
C THR A 5 25.23 29.95 7.20
N GLN A 6 24.47 30.98 7.61
CA GLN A 6 23.02 31.05 7.34
C GLN A 6 22.63 31.87 6.10
N LEU A 7 23.50 32.78 5.64
CA LEU A 7 23.21 33.66 4.51
C LEU A 7 22.96 32.93 3.17
N PRO A 8 23.69 31.86 2.78
CA PRO A 8 23.48 31.21 1.50
C PRO A 8 22.20 30.34 1.46
N LYS A 9 21.72 29.81 2.60
CA LYS A 9 20.48 29.02 2.67
C LYS A 9 19.22 29.86 2.48
N ILE A 10 19.22 31.11 2.96
CA ILE A 10 18.05 32.02 2.84
C ILE A 10 17.92 32.55 1.41
N ILE A 11 19.05 32.85 0.75
CA ILE A 11 19.07 33.32 -0.65
C ILE A 11 18.66 32.17 -1.59
N PHE A 12 19.14 30.95 -1.36
CA PHE A 12 18.74 29.77 -2.13
C PHE A 12 17.22 29.48 -2.01
N ARG A 13 16.64 29.56 -0.81
CA ARG A 13 15.19 29.40 -0.62
C ARG A 13 14.36 30.48 -1.32
N LYS A 14 14.82 31.74 -1.33
CA LYS A 14 14.12 32.83 -2.04
C LYS A 14 14.16 32.68 -3.56
N ILE A 15 15.30 32.22 -4.11
CA ILE A 15 15.44 31.94 -5.54
C ILE A 15 14.54 30.75 -5.94
N LEU A 16 14.51 29.69 -5.13
CA LEU A 16 13.64 28.53 -5.36
C LEU A 16 12.16 28.93 -5.37
N LEU A 17 11.72 29.77 -4.41
CA LEU A 17 10.35 30.29 -4.34
C LEU A 17 9.99 31.20 -5.52
N GLN A 18 10.93 32.02 -5.99
CA GLN A 18 10.72 32.92 -7.13
C GLN A 18 10.69 32.16 -8.47
N VAL A 19 11.53 31.13 -8.62
CA VAL A 19 11.49 30.21 -9.77
C VAL A 19 10.20 29.40 -9.78
N PHE A 20 9.72 28.95 -8.61
CA PHE A 20 8.43 28.24 -8.48
C PHE A 20 7.23 29.14 -8.82
N ALA A 21 7.26 30.42 -8.40
CA ALA A 21 6.22 31.39 -8.75
C ALA A 21 6.24 31.76 -10.25
N LEU A 22 7.42 31.82 -10.88
CA LEU A 22 7.57 32.04 -12.33
C LEU A 22 7.14 30.82 -13.16
N LEU A 23 7.39 29.60 -12.68
CA LEU A 23 6.86 28.37 -13.27
C LEU A 23 5.34 28.24 -13.09
N ALA A 24 4.80 28.67 -11.95
CA ALA A 24 3.36 28.71 -11.71
C ALA A 24 2.63 29.74 -12.59
N CYS A 25 3.29 30.84 -12.98
CA CYS A 25 2.72 31.85 -13.88
C CYS A 25 2.78 31.47 -15.38
N LEU A 26 3.46 30.38 -15.74
CA LEU A 26 3.47 29.82 -17.11
C LEU A 26 2.41 28.74 -17.33
N ILE A 27 1.57 28.46 -16.32
CA ILE A 27 0.43 27.54 -16.42
C ILE A 27 -0.75 28.30 -17.04
N ILE A 28 -0.71 28.43 -18.36
CA ILE A 28 -1.94 28.54 -19.16
C ILE A 28 -2.80 27.31 -18.82
N PRO A 29 -4.13 27.41 -18.68
CA PRO A 29 -4.96 26.25 -18.38
C PRO A 29 -4.79 25.24 -19.52
N PHE A 30 -4.17 24.10 -19.21
CA PHE A 30 -4.04 22.97 -20.14
C PHE A 30 -5.40 22.34 -20.48
N SER A 31 -6.48 22.76 -19.80
CA SER A 31 -7.87 22.36 -20.08
C SER A 31 -8.37 22.73 -21.49
N ALA A 32 -7.58 23.45 -22.31
CA ALA A 32 -7.90 23.74 -23.70
C ALA A 32 -7.30 22.74 -24.71
N TRP A 33 -6.41 21.84 -24.28
CA TRP A 33 -5.73 20.88 -25.15
C TRP A 33 -6.08 19.48 -24.65
N GLY A 34 -6.96 18.78 -25.37
CA GLY A 34 -7.26 17.36 -25.08
C GLY A 34 -5.97 16.59 -24.81
N VAL A 35 -5.96 15.78 -23.76
CA VAL A 35 -4.72 15.25 -23.18
C VAL A 35 -4.01 14.37 -24.21
N SER A 36 -3.02 14.96 -24.89
CA SER A 36 -2.12 14.16 -25.73
C SER A 36 -1.43 13.11 -24.84
N SER A 37 -1.11 11.94 -25.39
CA SER A 37 -0.45 10.86 -24.62
C SER A 37 0.81 11.33 -23.88
N LEU A 38 1.54 12.30 -24.45
CA LEU A 38 2.70 12.95 -23.83
C LEU A 38 2.34 13.84 -22.62
N GLY A 39 1.19 14.53 -22.67
CA GLY A 39 0.67 15.32 -21.56
C GLY A 39 0.28 14.46 -20.36
N CYS A 40 -0.37 13.32 -20.61
CA CYS A 40 -0.71 12.36 -19.56
C CYS A 40 0.53 11.75 -18.89
N ILE A 41 1.55 11.40 -19.69
CA ILE A 41 2.84 10.93 -19.16
C ILE A 41 3.49 12.00 -18.28
N GLY A 42 3.52 13.25 -18.74
CA GLY A 42 4.07 14.37 -17.97
C GLY A 42 3.33 14.60 -16.64
N ALA A 43 1.99 14.58 -16.67
CA ALA A 43 1.16 14.70 -15.47
C ALA A 43 1.37 13.53 -14.50
N THR A 44 1.49 12.30 -15.00
CA THR A 44 1.75 11.10 -14.17
C THR A 44 3.11 11.18 -13.49
N VAL A 45 4.15 11.61 -14.23
CA VAL A 45 5.49 11.83 -13.65
C VAL A 45 5.45 12.95 -12.61
N ALA A 46 4.75 14.05 -12.88
CA ALA A 46 4.56 15.14 -11.93
C ALA A 46 3.87 14.67 -10.64
N GLU A 47 2.82 13.85 -10.76
CA GLU A 47 2.09 13.26 -9.64
C GLU A 47 2.94 12.27 -8.81
N TYR A 48 3.84 11.54 -9.47
CA TYR A 48 4.79 10.67 -8.77
C TYR A 48 5.80 11.48 -7.96
N LEU A 49 6.37 12.54 -8.56
CA LEU A 49 7.40 13.37 -7.92
C LEU A 49 6.85 14.27 -6.82
N LEU A 50 5.68 14.86 -7.02
CA LEU A 50 5.02 15.75 -6.07
C LEU A 50 3.54 15.38 -5.99
N PRO A 51 3.09 14.74 -4.89
CA PRO A 51 1.70 14.33 -4.74
C PRO A 51 0.73 15.50 -4.95
N GLY A 52 -0.27 15.31 -5.80
CA GLY A 52 -1.27 16.29 -6.19
C GLY A 52 -0.89 17.17 -7.40
N LEU A 53 0.38 17.23 -7.81
CA LEU A 53 0.79 18.12 -8.90
C LEU A 53 0.23 17.70 -10.24
N GLY A 54 0.19 16.39 -10.53
CA GLY A 54 -0.35 15.90 -11.80
C GLY A 54 -1.83 16.20 -11.91
N TYR A 55 -2.59 15.94 -10.85
CA TYR A 55 -3.99 16.33 -10.78
C TYR A 55 -4.21 17.83 -10.95
N GLY A 56 -3.35 18.67 -10.36
CA GLY A 56 -3.42 20.13 -10.53
C GLY A 56 -3.18 20.58 -11.96
N LEU A 57 -2.21 19.98 -12.66
CA LEU A 57 -1.92 20.25 -14.06
C LEU A 57 -3.06 19.83 -14.99
N LEU A 58 -3.75 18.73 -14.65
CA LEU A 58 -4.92 18.22 -15.37
C LEU A 58 -6.22 18.95 -15.01
N GLY A 59 -6.23 19.77 -13.95
CA GLY A 59 -7.42 20.48 -13.48
C GLY A 59 -8.36 19.65 -12.58
N HIS A 60 -7.93 18.46 -12.13
CA HIS A 60 -8.69 17.58 -11.23
C HIS A 60 -8.49 18.02 -9.77
N TYR A 61 -9.01 19.20 -9.39
CA TYR A 61 -8.69 19.83 -8.12
C TYR A 61 -9.23 19.08 -6.90
N ASP A 62 -10.36 18.40 -7.04
CA ASP A 62 -10.90 17.49 -6.03
C ASP A 62 -9.93 16.34 -5.74
N LYS A 63 -9.34 15.72 -6.77
CA LYS A 63 -8.33 14.66 -6.66
C LYS A 63 -7.02 15.18 -6.09
N LEU A 64 -6.60 16.39 -6.48
CA LEU A 64 -5.44 17.06 -5.87
C LEU A 64 -5.65 17.20 -4.36
N LEU A 65 -6.81 17.70 -3.94
CA LEU A 65 -7.09 17.92 -2.52
C LEU A 65 -7.20 16.61 -1.74
N VAL A 66 -7.90 15.61 -2.28
CA VAL A 66 -8.12 14.34 -1.59
C VAL A 66 -6.92 13.42 -1.69
N PHE A 67 -6.51 13.01 -2.89
CA PHE A 67 -5.40 12.07 -3.08
C PHE A 67 -4.05 12.73 -2.85
N GLY A 68 -3.81 13.89 -3.46
CA GLY A 68 -2.57 14.64 -3.25
C GLY A 68 -2.41 15.04 -1.78
N GLY A 69 -3.45 15.61 -1.17
CA GLY A 69 -3.46 15.97 0.25
C GLY A 69 -3.25 14.77 1.17
N ALA A 70 -3.98 13.65 0.97
CA ALA A 70 -3.80 12.46 1.79
C ALA A 70 -2.38 11.89 1.67
N ARG A 71 -1.83 11.79 0.45
CA ARG A 71 -0.45 11.35 0.22
C ARG A 71 0.56 12.27 0.90
N TRP A 72 0.36 13.58 0.87
CA TRP A 72 1.18 14.53 1.61
C TRP A 72 1.13 14.32 3.12
N VAL A 73 -0.06 14.09 3.69
CA VAL A 73 -0.21 13.80 5.12
C VAL A 73 0.53 12.51 5.48
N MET A 74 0.32 11.43 4.71
CA MET A 74 1.00 10.15 4.96
C MET A 74 2.52 10.28 4.83
N LEU A 75 3.01 10.99 3.82
CA LEU A 75 4.44 11.22 3.61
C LEU A 75 5.05 12.04 4.76
N ASN A 76 4.42 13.14 5.17
CA ASN A 76 4.92 13.93 6.31
C ASN A 76 4.92 13.12 7.60
N LYS A 77 3.91 12.27 7.82
CA LYS A 77 3.84 11.39 8.98
C LYS A 77 4.93 10.33 8.94
N TYR A 78 5.15 9.68 7.80
CA TYR A 78 6.28 8.76 7.60
C TYR A 78 7.60 9.46 7.93
N LEU A 79 7.88 10.61 7.31
CA LEU A 79 9.11 11.37 7.56
C LEU A 79 9.26 11.81 9.01
N GLN A 80 8.16 12.21 9.67
CA GLN A 80 8.17 12.58 11.08
C GLN A 80 8.69 11.43 11.96
N TYR A 81 8.21 10.21 11.74
CA TYR A 81 8.59 9.04 12.53
C TYR A 81 9.91 8.41 12.08
N SER A 82 10.21 8.41 10.77
CA SER A 82 11.40 7.75 10.22
C SER A 82 12.69 8.54 10.40
N THR A 83 12.62 9.81 10.80
CA THR A 83 13.80 10.64 11.12
C THR A 83 14.19 10.61 12.59
N ASP A 84 13.39 9.94 13.42
CA ASP A 84 13.70 9.76 14.83
C ASP A 84 14.78 8.68 15.01
N ASP A 85 15.56 8.78 16.10
CA ASP A 85 16.66 7.84 16.39
C ASP A 85 16.13 6.45 16.77
N ASP A 86 14.87 6.36 17.25
CA ASP A 86 14.20 5.10 17.61
C ASP A 86 13.56 4.38 16.41
N TYR A 87 13.68 4.92 15.20
CA TYR A 87 13.22 4.26 13.97
C TYR A 87 14.20 3.15 13.54
N GLU A 88 13.68 1.94 13.35
CA GLU A 88 14.45 0.82 12.83
C GLU A 88 14.09 0.55 11.35
N GLU A 89 15.05 0.82 10.46
CA GLU A 89 14.92 0.62 9.01
C GLU A 89 14.99 -0.86 8.63
N ASN A 90 15.80 -1.65 9.35
CA ASN A 90 16.05 -3.03 8.98
C ASN A 90 15.02 -3.98 9.59
N PHE A 91 14.21 -4.58 8.72
CA PHE A 91 13.19 -5.53 9.14
C PHE A 91 13.73 -6.71 9.97
N SER A 92 14.98 -7.15 9.72
CA SER A 92 15.59 -8.24 10.50
C SER A 92 15.83 -7.88 11.98
N ASN A 93 15.78 -6.60 12.32
CA ASN A 93 15.95 -6.09 13.68
C ASN A 93 14.61 -5.93 14.41
N ILE A 94 13.48 -6.00 13.69
CA ILE A 94 12.14 -5.84 14.27
C ILE A 94 11.35 -7.15 14.28
N TYR A 95 11.80 -8.18 13.58
CA TYR A 95 11.09 -9.44 13.48
C TYR A 95 12.02 -10.64 13.64
N SER A 96 11.61 -11.57 14.50
CA SER A 96 12.25 -12.87 14.64
C SER A 96 11.20 -13.98 14.71
N LYS A 97 11.60 -15.18 14.26
CA LYS A 97 10.79 -16.39 14.44
C LYS A 97 11.63 -17.50 15.07
N ARG A 98 10.99 -18.34 15.87
CA ARG A 98 11.62 -19.48 16.53
C ARG A 98 10.72 -20.71 16.39
N GLU A 99 11.28 -21.79 15.88
CA GLU A 99 10.58 -23.07 15.83
C GLU A 99 10.45 -23.65 17.25
N LEU A 100 9.26 -24.11 17.58
CA LEU A 100 8.92 -24.79 18.83
C LEU A 100 8.73 -26.29 18.57
N GLU A 101 8.49 -27.05 19.64
CA GLU A 101 8.02 -28.43 19.50
C GLU A 101 6.64 -28.47 18.80
N ASP A 102 6.28 -29.62 18.21
CA ASP A 102 5.01 -29.86 17.51
C ASP A 102 4.76 -29.00 16.25
N ASP A 103 5.80 -28.70 15.46
CA ASP A 103 5.72 -27.92 14.20
C ASP A 103 5.13 -26.49 14.37
N LYS A 104 5.17 -25.96 15.60
CA LYS A 104 4.69 -24.61 15.93
C LYS A 104 5.81 -23.58 15.77
N THR A 105 5.43 -22.34 15.50
CA THR A 105 6.39 -21.23 15.36
C THR A 105 6.01 -20.08 16.28
N GLN A 106 6.95 -19.67 17.14
CA GLN A 106 6.84 -18.43 17.89
C GLN A 106 7.29 -17.25 17.02
N HIS A 107 6.52 -16.17 17.05
CA HIS A 107 6.80 -14.94 16.31
C HIS A 107 6.95 -13.78 17.30
N ASP A 108 8.09 -13.10 17.24
CA ASP A 108 8.38 -11.94 18.09
C ASP A 108 8.59 -10.70 17.21
N PHE A 109 7.82 -9.65 17.52
CA PHE A 109 7.92 -8.33 16.89
C PHE A 109 8.43 -7.31 17.89
N PHE A 110 9.37 -6.46 17.48
CA PHE A 110 9.97 -5.41 18.28
C PHE A 110 9.62 -4.08 17.64
N TYR A 111 8.73 -3.33 18.27
CA TYR A 111 8.24 -2.07 17.72
C TYR A 111 8.45 -0.91 18.68
N SER A 112 9.19 0.08 18.21
CA SER A 112 9.02 1.44 18.70
C SER A 112 7.78 2.06 18.12
N ARG A 113 7.30 3.11 18.77
CA ARG A 113 6.22 3.94 18.24
C ARG A 113 6.58 4.43 16.83
N GLU A 114 7.81 4.89 16.67
CA GLU A 114 8.40 5.43 15.46
C GLU A 114 8.40 4.38 14.35
N THR A 115 8.91 3.19 14.63
CA THR A 115 8.95 2.07 13.69
C THR A 115 7.55 1.64 13.25
N PHE A 116 6.63 1.47 14.20
CA PHE A 116 5.28 1.05 13.88
C PHE A 116 4.55 2.06 12.99
N TYR A 117 4.55 3.34 13.40
CA TYR A 117 3.85 4.38 12.65
C TYR A 117 4.53 4.70 11.31
N ALA A 118 5.86 4.75 11.24
CA ALA A 118 6.58 4.94 9.97
C ALA A 118 6.20 3.85 8.96
N ASN A 119 6.22 2.58 9.36
CA ASN A 119 5.84 1.47 8.50
C ASN A 119 4.36 1.54 8.07
N ALA A 120 3.45 1.89 8.99
CA ALA A 120 2.04 2.06 8.66
C ALA A 120 1.82 3.20 7.64
N TYR A 121 2.39 4.38 7.88
CA TYR A 121 2.22 5.53 7.01
C TYR A 121 2.92 5.37 5.65
N SER A 122 4.06 4.69 5.60
CA SER A 122 4.70 4.30 4.33
C SER A 122 3.81 3.38 3.50
N SER A 123 3.21 2.37 4.13
CA SER A 123 2.25 1.47 3.47
C SER A 123 1.01 2.21 2.96
N MET A 124 0.43 3.12 3.74
CA MET A 124 -0.70 3.95 3.31
C MET A 124 -0.33 4.88 2.15
N TYR A 125 0.85 5.51 2.19
CA TYR A 125 1.36 6.36 1.11
C TYR A 125 1.56 5.57 -0.19
N GLY A 126 2.18 4.39 -0.10
CA GLY A 126 2.39 3.50 -1.25
C GLY A 126 1.07 3.10 -1.91
N ASN A 127 0.08 2.70 -1.12
CA ASN A 127 -1.21 2.28 -1.64
C ASN A 127 -2.06 3.43 -2.20
N LEU A 128 -1.98 4.63 -1.62
CA LEU A 128 -2.57 5.82 -2.22
C LEU A 128 -1.88 6.20 -3.54
N THR A 129 -0.58 5.92 -3.67
CA THR A 129 0.18 6.10 -4.92
C THR A 129 -0.31 5.13 -5.99
N PHE A 130 -0.53 3.85 -5.64
CA PHE A 130 -1.13 2.87 -6.54
C PHE A 130 -2.54 3.25 -7.00
N ALA A 131 -3.39 3.71 -6.08
CA ALA A 131 -4.72 4.21 -6.41
C ALA A 131 -4.68 5.40 -7.37
N THR A 132 -3.72 6.32 -7.16
CA THR A 132 -3.49 7.48 -8.02
C THR A 132 -3.03 7.07 -9.42
N PHE A 133 -2.12 6.10 -9.52
CA PHE A 133 -1.69 5.58 -10.82
C PHE A 133 -2.82 4.89 -11.57
N TYR A 134 -3.70 4.17 -10.86
CA TYR A 134 -4.87 3.57 -11.48
C TYR A 134 -5.84 4.64 -12.00
N ASP A 135 -6.15 5.67 -11.21
CA ASP A 135 -7.03 6.77 -11.60
C ASP A 135 -6.58 7.40 -12.92
N LEU A 136 -5.30 7.78 -13.00
CA LEU A 136 -4.69 8.40 -14.18
C LEU A 136 -4.59 7.43 -15.36
N TYR A 137 -4.31 6.14 -15.10
CA TYR A 137 -4.21 5.12 -16.15
C TYR A 137 -5.57 4.81 -16.79
N ASN A 138 -6.61 4.59 -15.98
CA ASN A 138 -7.89 4.02 -16.41
C ASN A 138 -8.61 4.86 -17.46
N THR A 139 -8.51 6.18 -17.35
CA THR A 139 -9.17 7.15 -18.24
C THR A 139 -8.19 7.88 -19.16
N GLY A 140 -6.90 7.48 -19.18
CA GLY A 140 -5.88 8.19 -19.96
C GLY A 140 -5.71 9.65 -19.51
N CYS A 141 -5.74 9.88 -18.19
CA CYS A 141 -5.71 11.19 -17.55
C CYS A 141 -6.94 12.10 -17.77
N GLU A 142 -8.03 11.59 -18.35
CA GLU A 142 -9.32 12.28 -18.29
C GLU A 142 -9.97 12.14 -16.89
N GLU A 143 -10.99 12.95 -16.60
CA GLU A 143 -11.68 12.92 -15.30
C GLU A 143 -12.27 11.52 -15.02
N ASN A 144 -11.85 10.90 -13.92
CA ASN A 144 -12.34 9.60 -13.49
C ASN A 144 -13.28 9.75 -12.28
N THR A 145 -14.59 9.65 -12.54
CA THR A 145 -15.63 9.79 -11.53
C THR A 145 -15.75 8.57 -10.61
N GLU A 146 -15.23 7.41 -11.01
CA GLU A 146 -15.43 6.14 -10.28
C GLU A 146 -14.45 5.94 -9.13
N THR A 147 -13.25 6.52 -9.20
CA THR A 147 -12.18 6.23 -8.23
C THR A 147 -12.58 6.52 -6.79
N PHE A 148 -13.35 7.58 -6.51
CA PHE A 148 -13.83 7.81 -5.14
C PHE A 148 -14.75 6.70 -4.64
N GLY A 149 -15.59 6.15 -5.53
CA GLY A 149 -16.38 4.96 -5.24
C GLY A 149 -15.46 3.78 -4.94
N LEU A 150 -14.46 3.52 -5.77
CA LEU A 150 -13.53 2.42 -5.57
C LEU A 150 -12.71 2.53 -4.27
N MET A 151 -12.33 3.75 -3.85
CA MET A 151 -11.70 3.98 -2.53
C MET A 151 -12.60 3.57 -1.36
N LEU A 152 -13.91 3.64 -1.55
CA LEU A 152 -14.91 3.26 -0.55
C LEU A 152 -15.45 1.84 -0.77
N ALA A 153 -14.98 1.11 -1.79
CA ALA A 153 -15.46 -0.22 -2.13
C ALA A 153 -15.57 -1.18 -0.93
N PRO A 154 -14.65 -1.20 0.06
CA PRO A 154 -14.78 -2.06 1.23
C PRO A 154 -16.01 -1.79 2.10
N PHE A 155 -16.63 -0.61 1.96
CA PHE A 155 -17.82 -0.23 2.74
C PHE A 155 -19.08 -0.24 1.89
N GLN A 156 -18.98 -0.53 0.59
CA GLN A 156 -20.12 -0.65 -0.30
C GLN A 156 -20.76 -2.04 -0.23
N ILE A 157 -21.11 -2.48 0.98
CA ILE A 157 -21.59 -3.85 1.26
C ILE A 157 -22.78 -4.23 0.37
N TRP A 158 -23.63 -3.27 0.01
CA TRP A 158 -24.75 -3.46 -0.90
C TRP A 158 -24.36 -4.02 -2.28
N ASN A 159 -23.10 -3.89 -2.71
CA ASN A 159 -22.63 -4.43 -4.00
C ASN A 159 -22.20 -5.91 -3.93
N TYR A 160 -21.99 -6.47 -2.74
CA TYR A 160 -21.45 -7.83 -2.60
C TYR A 160 -22.01 -8.64 -1.42
N TYR A 161 -23.03 -8.14 -0.71
CA TYR A 161 -23.61 -8.84 0.44
C TYR A 161 -24.27 -10.18 0.09
N ASP A 162 -24.67 -10.37 -1.17
CA ASP A 162 -25.28 -11.60 -1.67
C ASP A 162 -24.27 -12.51 -2.40
N GLN A 163 -23.02 -12.07 -2.53
CA GLN A 163 -21.98 -12.79 -3.27
C GLN A 163 -21.26 -13.78 -2.34
N TRP A 164 -21.33 -15.06 -2.67
CA TRP A 164 -20.59 -16.10 -1.95
C TRP A 164 -19.08 -15.92 -2.10
N THR A 165 -18.63 -15.33 -3.21
CA THR A 165 -17.24 -14.96 -3.48
C THR A 165 -16.69 -13.94 -2.48
N PHE A 166 -17.54 -13.07 -1.92
CA PHE A 166 -17.11 -12.23 -0.80
C PHE A 166 -17.08 -12.98 0.54
N TRP A 167 -18.14 -13.75 0.84
CA TRP A 167 -18.31 -14.35 2.17
C TRP A 167 -17.39 -15.53 2.46
N VAL A 168 -17.11 -16.38 1.48
CA VAL A 168 -16.22 -17.55 1.67
C VAL A 168 -14.85 -17.15 2.22
N PRO A 169 -14.08 -16.24 1.58
CA PRO A 169 -12.79 -15.83 2.11
C PRO A 169 -12.91 -15.09 3.45
N THR A 170 -13.93 -14.24 3.60
CA THR A 170 -14.15 -13.46 4.84
C THR A 170 -14.45 -14.35 6.06
N ILE A 171 -15.28 -15.39 5.87
CA ILE A 171 -15.59 -16.38 6.92
C ILE A 171 -14.36 -17.22 7.23
N TRP A 172 -13.61 -17.64 6.21
CA TRP A 172 -12.36 -18.36 6.42
C TRP A 172 -11.37 -17.52 7.24
N ALA A 173 -11.15 -16.25 6.87
CA ALA A 173 -10.27 -15.33 7.58
C ALA A 173 -10.72 -15.10 9.03
N SER A 174 -12.02 -15.20 9.29
CA SER A 174 -12.60 -15.06 10.63
C SER A 174 -12.45 -16.31 11.51
N SER A 175 -12.23 -17.49 10.90
CA SER A 175 -12.30 -18.79 11.60
C SER A 175 -11.00 -19.57 11.61
N VAL A 176 -10.09 -19.34 10.66
CA VAL A 176 -8.81 -20.04 10.58
C VAL A 176 -8.00 -19.85 11.85
N SER A 177 -7.33 -20.89 12.33
CA SER A 177 -6.40 -20.76 13.46
C SER A 177 -5.22 -19.89 13.04
N LEU A 178 -4.89 -18.89 13.86
CA LEU A 178 -3.74 -18.00 13.62
C LEU A 178 -2.60 -18.24 14.60
N GLU A 179 -2.80 -19.15 15.57
CA GLU A 179 -1.86 -19.36 16.69
C GLU A 179 -1.43 -18.03 17.32
N SER A 180 -2.38 -17.09 17.45
CA SER A 180 -2.08 -15.73 17.90
C SER A 180 -1.44 -15.70 19.29
N ASP A 181 -1.69 -16.73 20.10
CA ASP A 181 -1.05 -16.94 21.41
C ASP A 181 0.47 -17.19 21.32
N LEU A 182 0.98 -17.56 20.16
CA LEU A 182 2.41 -17.70 19.85
C LEU A 182 3.03 -16.43 19.23
N VAL A 183 2.28 -15.32 19.23
CA VAL A 183 2.74 -14.03 18.75
C VAL A 183 2.97 -13.11 19.94
N THR A 184 4.18 -12.56 20.05
CA THR A 184 4.56 -11.57 21.06
C THR A 184 4.94 -10.26 20.37
N TYR A 185 4.36 -9.16 20.83
CA TYR A 185 4.78 -7.81 20.48
C TYR A 185 5.51 -7.19 21.68
N HIS A 186 6.80 -6.97 21.53
CA HIS A 186 7.65 -6.17 22.41
C HIS A 186 7.50 -4.71 21.97
N VAL A 187 6.76 -3.92 22.74
CA VAL A 187 6.37 -2.55 22.36
C VAL A 187 6.83 -1.53 23.39
N ASP A 188 7.20 -0.34 22.94
CA ASP A 188 7.45 0.77 23.87
C ASP A 188 6.19 1.11 24.69
N SER A 189 6.39 1.57 25.92
CA SER A 189 5.31 1.87 26.86
C SER A 189 4.31 2.92 26.37
N ASP A 190 4.68 3.70 25.35
CA ASP A 190 3.87 4.74 24.73
C ASP A 190 3.18 4.29 23.42
N LEU A 191 3.29 3.02 23.03
CA LEU A 191 2.57 2.41 21.91
C LEU A 191 1.56 1.38 22.42
N SER A 192 0.28 1.75 22.40
CA SER A 192 -0.78 0.85 22.87
C SER A 192 -1.25 -0.14 21.79
N LYS A 193 -1.69 -1.32 22.24
CA LYS A 193 -2.38 -2.32 21.40
C LYS A 193 -3.56 -1.73 20.61
N ASN A 194 -4.32 -0.81 21.22
CA ASN A 194 -5.47 -0.18 20.55
C ASN A 194 -5.03 0.77 19.43
N GLU A 195 -3.94 1.51 19.63
CA GLU A 195 -3.36 2.34 18.56
C GLU A 195 -2.90 1.48 17.39
N MET A 196 -2.26 0.35 17.66
CA MET A 196 -1.85 -0.59 16.62
C MET A 196 -3.07 -1.14 15.85
N ILE A 197 -4.11 -1.58 16.55
CA ILE A 197 -5.35 -2.09 15.93
C ILE A 197 -6.00 -1.02 15.04
N ASN A 198 -6.18 0.20 15.54
CA ASN A 198 -6.87 1.27 14.81
C ASN A 198 -6.07 1.73 13.59
N THR A 199 -4.74 1.82 13.72
CA THR A 199 -3.86 2.20 12.63
C THR A 199 -3.80 1.09 11.57
N SER A 200 -3.71 -0.17 12.00
CA SER A 200 -3.75 -1.33 11.10
C SER A 200 -5.08 -1.42 10.36
N PHE A 201 -6.21 -1.09 10.99
CA PHE A 201 -7.50 -1.02 10.29
C PHE A 201 -7.41 -0.11 9.07
N LEU A 202 -7.02 1.16 9.25
CA LEU A 202 -6.91 2.09 8.11
C LEU A 202 -5.89 1.63 7.07
N LYS A 203 -4.75 1.11 7.54
CA LYS A 203 -3.66 0.61 6.68
C LYS A 203 -4.20 -0.47 5.73
N TYR A 204 -4.83 -1.51 6.26
CA TYR A 204 -5.24 -2.66 5.47
C TYR A 204 -6.46 -2.39 4.57
N GLN A 205 -7.30 -1.42 4.91
CA GLN A 205 -8.30 -0.90 3.97
C GLN A 205 -7.62 -0.27 2.74
N LEU A 206 -6.57 0.54 2.96
CA LEU A 206 -5.83 1.14 1.85
C LEU A 206 -5.00 0.11 1.08
N VAL A 207 -4.43 -0.90 1.75
CA VAL A 207 -3.73 -2.03 1.08
C VAL A 207 -4.63 -2.70 0.06
N GLY A 208 -5.82 -3.15 0.47
CA GLY A 208 -6.74 -3.81 -0.46
C GLY A 208 -7.19 -2.89 -1.59
N VAL A 209 -7.37 -1.59 -1.34
CA VAL A 209 -7.70 -0.63 -2.40
C VAL A 209 -6.54 -0.45 -3.39
N GLY A 210 -5.36 -0.11 -2.88
CA GLY A 210 -4.20 0.25 -3.70
C GLY A 210 -3.66 -0.95 -4.49
N GLU A 211 -3.49 -2.09 -3.84
CA GLU A 211 -2.96 -3.29 -4.50
C GLU A 211 -3.92 -3.83 -5.56
N GLU A 212 -5.23 -3.87 -5.33
CA GLU A 212 -6.16 -4.32 -6.36
C GLU A 212 -6.23 -3.33 -7.54
N MET A 213 -6.22 -2.03 -7.26
CA MET A 213 -6.13 -1.01 -8.32
C MET A 213 -4.86 -1.17 -9.17
N LEU A 214 -3.70 -1.46 -8.57
CA LEU A 214 -2.47 -1.72 -9.32
C LEU A 214 -2.52 -3.06 -10.06
N PHE A 215 -2.68 -4.17 -9.34
CA PHE A 215 -2.48 -5.50 -9.91
C PHE A 215 -3.62 -5.91 -10.84
N ARG A 216 -4.86 -5.54 -10.53
CA ARG A 216 -6.03 -5.92 -11.33
C ARG A 216 -6.37 -4.79 -12.30
N GLY A 217 -6.49 -3.57 -11.77
CA GLY A 217 -6.87 -2.39 -12.56
C GLY A 217 -5.82 -1.94 -13.59
N ILE A 218 -4.52 -2.05 -13.30
CA ILE A 218 -3.44 -1.65 -14.23
C ILE A 218 -2.79 -2.86 -14.87
N ILE A 219 -2.20 -3.77 -14.08
CA ILE A 219 -1.34 -4.85 -14.59
C ILE A 219 -2.17 -5.89 -15.36
N GLN A 220 -3.18 -6.48 -14.73
CA GLN A 220 -4.05 -7.48 -15.39
C GLN A 220 -4.77 -6.85 -16.59
N GLN A 221 -5.30 -5.63 -16.46
CA GLN A 221 -5.93 -4.91 -17.56
C GLN A 221 -4.97 -4.68 -18.74
N SER A 222 -3.75 -4.23 -18.47
CA SER A 222 -2.72 -4.01 -19.50
C SER A 222 -2.34 -5.30 -20.21
N LEU A 223 -2.18 -6.39 -19.46
CA LEU A 223 -1.89 -7.71 -20.00
C LEU A 223 -3.04 -8.22 -20.87
N TYR A 224 -4.29 -8.03 -20.44
CA TYR A 224 -5.45 -8.40 -21.25
C TYR A 224 -5.48 -7.64 -22.57
N ASN A 225 -5.26 -6.32 -22.53
CA ASN A 225 -5.22 -5.47 -23.72
C ASN A 225 -4.10 -5.91 -24.68
N LEU A 226 -2.89 -6.15 -24.15
CA LEU A 226 -1.74 -6.61 -24.91
C LEU A 226 -2.01 -7.97 -25.59
N TYR A 227 -2.51 -8.93 -24.83
CA TYR A 227 -2.80 -10.27 -25.32
C TYR A 227 -3.91 -10.29 -26.37
N SER A 228 -4.93 -9.44 -26.19
CA SER A 228 -6.04 -9.29 -27.14
C SER A 228 -5.65 -8.70 -28.49
N MET A 229 -4.42 -8.19 -28.65
CA MET A 229 -3.89 -7.79 -29.97
C MET A 229 -3.60 -8.98 -30.89
N GLY A 230 -3.42 -10.20 -30.36
CA GLY A 230 -3.04 -11.37 -31.14
C GLY A 230 -3.67 -12.69 -30.72
N MET A 231 -4.38 -12.74 -29.59
CA MET A 231 -5.04 -13.94 -29.08
C MET A 231 -6.56 -13.75 -28.96
N SER A 232 -7.31 -14.86 -28.83
CA SER A 232 -8.75 -14.78 -28.58
C SER A 232 -9.03 -14.17 -27.19
N LYS A 233 -10.20 -13.54 -27.03
CA LYS A 233 -10.59 -12.91 -25.75
C LYS A 233 -10.46 -13.84 -24.55
N SER A 234 -10.85 -15.11 -24.69
CA SER A 234 -10.75 -16.10 -23.62
C SER A 234 -9.30 -16.44 -23.24
N ILE A 235 -8.42 -16.59 -24.24
CA ILE A 235 -6.98 -16.83 -23.98
C ILE A 235 -6.35 -15.60 -23.33
N SER A 236 -6.68 -14.40 -23.81
CA SER A 236 -6.23 -13.14 -23.23
C SER A 236 -6.69 -12.97 -21.79
N ARG A 237 -7.95 -13.31 -21.50
CA ARG A 237 -8.52 -13.27 -20.15
C ARG A 237 -7.72 -14.17 -19.21
N TRP A 238 -7.66 -15.47 -19.50
CA TRP A 238 -6.94 -16.41 -18.62
C TRP A 238 -5.45 -16.13 -18.56
N GLY A 239 -4.82 -15.76 -19.68
CA GLY A 239 -3.42 -15.36 -19.71
C GLY A 239 -3.16 -14.15 -18.81
N SER A 240 -3.99 -13.11 -18.88
CA SER A 240 -3.84 -11.92 -18.04
C SER A 240 -4.01 -12.24 -16.55
N ILE A 241 -4.99 -13.06 -16.18
CA ILE A 241 -5.23 -13.51 -14.79
C ILE A 241 -3.98 -14.24 -14.26
N ILE A 242 -3.49 -15.24 -14.99
CA ILE A 242 -2.37 -16.07 -14.54
C ILE A 242 -1.10 -15.22 -14.43
N THR A 243 -0.78 -14.44 -15.44
CA THR A 243 0.44 -13.63 -15.46
C THR A 243 0.42 -12.55 -14.38
N ALA A 244 -0.69 -11.83 -14.20
CA ALA A 244 -0.82 -10.85 -13.12
C ALA A 244 -0.69 -11.50 -11.74
N SER A 245 -1.24 -12.71 -11.56
CA SER A 245 -1.12 -13.47 -10.32
C SER A 245 0.30 -13.92 -10.02
N VAL A 246 1.09 -14.28 -11.05
CA VAL A 246 2.52 -14.58 -10.89
C VAL A 246 3.28 -13.34 -10.43
N VAL A 247 3.01 -12.17 -11.02
CA VAL A 247 3.63 -10.90 -10.61
C VAL A 247 3.24 -10.56 -9.18
N PHE A 248 1.97 -10.74 -8.82
CA PHE A 248 1.48 -10.54 -7.46
C PHE A 248 2.17 -11.48 -6.46
N GLY A 249 2.28 -12.77 -6.78
CA GLY A 249 3.03 -13.74 -5.96
C GLY A 249 4.50 -13.39 -5.81
N ALA A 250 5.15 -12.94 -6.88
CA ALA A 250 6.56 -12.53 -6.85
C ALA A 250 6.82 -11.26 -6.02
N ALA A 251 5.80 -10.41 -5.86
CA ALA A 251 5.88 -9.21 -5.00
C ALA A 251 5.84 -9.54 -3.50
N HIS A 252 5.58 -10.80 -3.13
CA HIS A 252 5.38 -11.23 -1.76
C HIS A 252 6.53 -12.10 -1.25
N SER A 253 6.82 -12.06 0.04
CA SER A 253 7.93 -12.84 0.65
C SER A 253 7.49 -13.78 1.77
N GLY A 254 6.31 -13.59 2.36
CA GLY A 254 5.89 -14.29 3.57
C GLY A 254 6.45 -13.69 4.88
N ALA A 255 7.22 -12.61 4.80
CA ALA A 255 7.83 -11.96 5.97
C ALA A 255 6.77 -11.26 6.83
N GLY A 256 6.89 -11.32 8.16
CA GLY A 256 6.04 -10.53 9.07
C GLY A 256 4.54 -10.77 8.89
N PHE A 257 4.15 -12.03 8.65
CA PHE A 257 2.78 -12.44 8.34
C PHE A 257 2.16 -11.92 7.03
N THR A 258 2.97 -11.36 6.13
CA THR A 258 2.55 -11.19 4.73
C THR A 258 2.32 -12.56 4.09
N ALA A 259 1.55 -12.61 3.00
CA ALA A 259 1.33 -13.86 2.26
C ALA A 259 2.67 -14.39 1.70
N THR A 260 2.85 -15.72 1.69
CA THR A 260 3.96 -16.33 0.96
C THR A 260 3.74 -16.17 -0.54
N PRO A 261 4.79 -16.26 -1.39
CA PRO A 261 4.62 -16.17 -2.84
C PRO A 261 3.54 -17.10 -3.41
N ALA A 262 3.45 -18.32 -2.88
CA ALA A 262 2.47 -19.31 -3.31
C ALA A 262 1.04 -18.95 -2.90
N ILE A 263 0.83 -18.51 -1.65
CA ILE A 263 -0.48 -18.07 -1.17
C ILE A 263 -0.92 -16.80 -1.89
N ALA A 264 -0.01 -15.84 -2.06
CA ALA A 264 -0.25 -14.62 -2.82
C ALA A 264 -0.63 -14.95 -4.27
N PHE A 265 0.08 -15.85 -4.95
CA PHE A 265 -0.31 -16.31 -6.29
C PHE A 265 -1.74 -16.86 -6.35
N LEU A 266 -2.13 -17.72 -5.40
CA LEU A 266 -3.48 -18.30 -5.35
C LEU A 266 -4.56 -17.24 -5.05
N ALA A 267 -4.28 -16.32 -4.12
CA ALA A 267 -5.15 -15.17 -3.87
C ALA A 267 -5.25 -14.25 -5.10
N GLY A 268 -4.14 -14.07 -5.81
CA GLY A 268 -4.06 -13.38 -7.09
C GLY A 268 -4.99 -13.99 -8.13
N LEU A 269 -4.96 -15.31 -8.30
CA LEU A 269 -5.83 -16.03 -9.23
C LEU A 269 -7.30 -15.82 -8.86
N TYR A 270 -7.62 -15.98 -7.58
CA TYR A 270 -8.98 -15.83 -7.08
C TYR A 270 -9.54 -14.43 -7.33
N LEU A 271 -8.81 -13.40 -6.90
CA LEU A 271 -9.20 -12.00 -7.07
C LEU A 271 -9.21 -11.59 -8.55
N GLY A 272 -8.29 -12.13 -9.36
CA GLY A 272 -8.24 -11.89 -10.81
C GLY A 272 -9.44 -12.48 -11.56
N ILE A 273 -9.97 -13.63 -11.12
CA ILE A 273 -11.21 -14.23 -11.65
C ILE A 273 -12.43 -13.38 -11.29
N ILE A 274 -12.51 -12.89 -10.06
CA ILE A 274 -13.60 -12.02 -9.59
C ILE A 274 -13.55 -10.67 -10.31
N TYR A 275 -12.36 -10.10 -10.46
CA TYR A 275 -12.15 -8.88 -11.22
C TYR A 275 -12.59 -9.01 -12.68
N HIS A 276 -12.34 -10.16 -13.30
CA HIS A 276 -12.58 -10.40 -14.72
C HIS A 276 -13.58 -11.55 -14.92
N PRO A 277 -14.87 -11.39 -14.58
CA PRO A 277 -15.82 -12.51 -14.52
C PRO A 277 -16.15 -13.10 -15.90
N ALA A 278 -16.14 -12.27 -16.95
CA ALA A 278 -16.42 -12.67 -18.32
C ALA A 278 -15.56 -11.89 -19.34
N ASP A 279 -15.58 -12.33 -20.60
CA ASP A 279 -14.74 -11.77 -21.67
C ASP A 279 -15.03 -10.29 -21.94
N GLY A 280 -14.23 -9.42 -21.34
CA GLY A 280 -14.29 -7.97 -21.52
C GLY A 280 -15.03 -7.22 -20.40
N ASP A 281 -15.47 -7.93 -19.36
CA ASP A 281 -16.10 -7.35 -18.17
C ASP A 281 -15.07 -7.19 -17.05
N PHE A 282 -15.08 -6.05 -16.36
CA PHE A 282 -14.15 -5.75 -15.29
C PHE A 282 -14.87 -5.15 -14.09
N ASN A 283 -14.58 -5.62 -12.88
CA ASN A 283 -15.18 -5.11 -11.64
C ASN A 283 -14.16 -5.10 -10.50
N LEU A 284 -13.73 -3.91 -10.08
CA LEU A 284 -12.80 -3.75 -8.95
C LEU A 284 -13.45 -3.72 -7.57
N ILE A 285 -14.77 -3.52 -7.47
CA ILE A 285 -15.43 -3.30 -6.17
C ILE A 285 -15.27 -4.53 -5.27
N GLU A 286 -15.64 -5.69 -5.77
CA GLU A 286 -15.58 -6.93 -5.00
C GLU A 286 -14.15 -7.38 -4.64
N PRO A 287 -13.15 -7.41 -5.56
CA PRO A 287 -11.80 -7.79 -5.19
C PRO A 287 -11.17 -6.82 -4.17
N ILE A 288 -11.41 -5.50 -4.30
CA ILE A 288 -10.97 -4.50 -3.30
C ILE A 288 -11.58 -4.83 -1.94
N ALA A 289 -12.88 -5.10 -1.89
CA ALA A 289 -13.56 -5.41 -0.64
C ALA A 289 -13.04 -6.69 0.01
N ILE A 290 -12.86 -7.76 -0.78
CA ILE A 290 -12.32 -9.04 -0.30
C ILE A 290 -10.93 -8.84 0.30
N HIS A 291 -10.01 -8.22 -0.44
CA HIS A 291 -8.64 -8.02 0.02
C HIS A 291 -8.58 -7.16 1.29
N SER A 292 -9.30 -6.04 1.29
CA SER A 292 -9.34 -5.10 2.43
C SER A 292 -9.85 -5.77 3.70
N TRP A 293 -10.97 -6.51 3.61
CA TRP A 293 -11.55 -7.19 4.77
C TRP A 293 -10.76 -8.41 5.20
N TRP A 294 -10.21 -9.18 4.26
CA TRP A 294 -9.36 -10.33 4.56
C TRP A 294 -8.19 -9.93 5.45
N ASP A 295 -7.40 -8.94 5.01
CA ASP A 295 -6.24 -8.47 5.76
C ASP A 295 -6.63 -7.84 7.10
N THR A 296 -7.69 -7.02 7.09
CA THR A 296 -8.18 -6.36 8.30
C THR A 296 -8.62 -7.37 9.36
N ILE A 297 -9.35 -8.42 8.97
CA ILE A 297 -9.83 -9.44 9.90
C ILE A 297 -8.66 -10.23 10.46
N LEU A 298 -7.76 -10.71 9.60
CA LEU A 298 -6.60 -11.50 10.03
C LEU A 298 -5.72 -10.71 10.99
N GLU A 299 -5.39 -9.46 10.66
CA GLU A 299 -4.54 -8.63 11.51
C GLU A 299 -5.21 -8.27 12.83
N ASN A 300 -6.49 -7.85 12.81
CA ASN A 300 -7.20 -7.53 14.05
C ASN A 300 -7.30 -8.76 14.97
N ARG A 301 -7.52 -9.97 14.41
CA ARG A 301 -7.53 -11.21 15.20
C ARG A 301 -6.14 -11.52 15.78
N ARG A 302 -5.08 -11.31 15.00
CA ARG A 302 -3.70 -11.50 15.44
C ARG A 302 -3.34 -10.55 16.58
N LEU A 303 -3.50 -9.25 16.38
CA LEU A 303 -3.24 -8.23 17.41
C LEU A 303 -4.06 -8.49 18.68
N LYS A 304 -5.33 -8.90 18.55
CA LYS A 304 -6.18 -9.22 19.70
C LYS A 304 -5.72 -10.46 20.47
N GLY A 305 -5.31 -11.51 19.78
CA GLY A 305 -4.87 -12.76 20.40
C GLY A 305 -3.41 -12.76 20.86
N ALA A 306 -2.58 -11.82 20.39
CA ALA A 306 -1.17 -11.74 20.73
C ALA A 306 -0.89 -11.23 22.15
N THR A 307 0.27 -11.64 22.66
CA THR A 307 0.86 -11.16 23.91
C THR A 307 1.59 -9.84 23.67
N PHE A 308 1.44 -8.89 24.59
CA PHE A 308 2.14 -7.60 24.56
C PHE A 308 2.98 -7.47 25.81
N VAL A 309 4.25 -7.14 25.63
CA VAL A 309 5.20 -6.91 26.72
C VAL A 309 5.94 -5.60 26.48
N ASP A 310 6.37 -4.97 27.56
CA ASP A 310 7.17 -3.74 27.47
C ASP A 310 8.53 -4.06 26.86
N ARG A 311 8.91 -3.30 25.82
CA ARG A 311 10.23 -3.39 25.18
C ARG A 311 11.27 -2.69 26.06
N GLU A 312 12.42 -3.31 26.28
CA GLU A 312 13.55 -2.64 26.92
C GLU A 312 14.21 -1.61 25.97
N GLU A 313 14.82 -0.56 26.51
CA GLU A 313 15.49 0.46 25.69
C GLU A 313 16.60 -0.18 24.85
N GLY A 314 16.52 -0.02 23.51
CA GLY A 314 17.45 -0.63 22.57
C GLY A 314 17.27 -2.13 22.33
N GLU A 315 16.22 -2.75 22.87
CA GLU A 315 15.86 -4.14 22.56
C GLU A 315 15.37 -4.28 21.12
N THR A 316 15.88 -5.30 20.43
CA THR A 316 15.63 -5.61 19.02
C THR A 316 15.59 -7.13 18.84
N ALA A 317 15.09 -7.59 17.70
CA ALA A 317 15.17 -8.99 17.29
C ALA A 317 16.60 -9.54 17.29
N LEU A 318 17.63 -8.70 17.15
CA LEU A 318 19.03 -9.12 17.12
C LEU A 318 19.59 -9.46 18.51
N ASN A 319 19.15 -8.76 19.56
CA ASN A 319 19.69 -8.91 20.91
C ASN A 319 18.75 -9.67 21.87
N TYR A 320 17.50 -9.93 21.48
CA TYR A 320 16.53 -10.64 22.31
C TYR A 320 16.85 -12.13 22.60
N SER A 321 17.31 -12.96 21.65
CA SER A 321 17.94 -14.28 21.95
C SER A 321 18.54 -15.05 20.74
N ILE A 322 19.33 -16.09 21.07
CA ILE A 322 20.47 -16.71 20.33
C ILE A 322 20.09 -17.80 19.28
N ARG A 323 18.81 -18.10 19.01
CA ARG A 323 18.42 -19.16 18.02
C ARG A 323 17.14 -18.82 17.24
N ALA A 324 17.07 -17.63 16.66
CA ALA A 324 15.94 -17.23 15.83
C ALA A 324 16.33 -17.12 14.36
N ASP A 325 15.48 -17.65 13.49
CA ASP A 325 15.60 -17.48 12.05
C ASP A 325 15.10 -16.08 11.68
N ARG A 326 15.89 -15.39 10.85
CA ARG A 326 15.64 -14.01 10.44
C ARG A 326 15.02 -14.00 9.06
N VAL A 327 14.06 -13.10 8.85
CA VAL A 327 13.42 -12.94 7.54
C VAL A 327 13.76 -11.57 7.00
N TYR A 328 14.12 -11.49 5.72
CA TYR A 328 14.31 -10.24 4.99
C TYR A 328 13.09 -9.98 4.11
N PRO A 329 12.46 -8.79 4.14
CA PRO A 329 11.41 -8.45 3.20
C PRO A 329 12.06 -8.22 1.83
N LEU A 330 11.54 -8.89 0.81
CA LEU A 330 12.07 -8.77 -0.55
C LEU A 330 11.58 -7.51 -1.27
N ILE A 331 10.56 -6.82 -0.75
CA ILE A 331 10.14 -5.50 -1.23
C ILE A 331 9.66 -4.66 -0.05
N GLY A 332 10.56 -3.86 0.51
CA GLY A 332 10.21 -2.59 1.15
C GLY A 332 10.56 -1.50 0.16
N PHE A 333 9.60 -0.64 -0.21
CA PHE A 333 9.95 0.59 -0.91
C PHE A 333 10.68 1.50 0.09
N ASN A 334 12.00 1.36 0.22
CA ASN A 334 12.82 2.36 0.88
C ASN A 334 12.86 3.57 -0.06
N TYR A 335 12.04 4.57 0.23
CA TYR A 335 12.21 5.88 -0.35
C TYR A 335 13.42 6.53 0.34
N SER A 336 14.59 6.51 -0.29
CA SER A 336 15.61 7.49 0.02
C SER A 336 15.24 8.80 -0.69
N PHE A 337 14.88 9.82 0.08
CA PHE A 337 14.68 11.18 -0.44
C PHE A 337 15.99 11.96 -0.50
#